data_AF-A0A9W9MI20-F1
#
_entry.id   AF-A0A9W9MI20-F1
#
_cell.length_a   1.000
_cell.length_b   1.000
_cell.length_c   1.000
_cell.angle_alpha   90.00
_cell.angle_beta   90.00
_cell.angle_gamma   90.00
#
_symmetry.space_group_name_H-M   'P 1'
#
loop_
_entity.id
_entity.type
_entity.pdbx_description
1 polymer ?
#
loop_
_entity_poly.entity_id
_entity_poly.type
_entity_poly.pdbx_seq_one_letter_code
_entity_poly.pdbx_strand_id
1 'polypeptide(L)'
;MSRRRKLVSFDWVGTILSVGAFTTLVMAINFGGTLYPWSSGHTIALFIVSGALWIIFGLQQGFEIATSIERRILPIHLFAQKEPVLLFISCAAVGSVSYISVYYIPIYFQFTRGDNAIRSAVRLLPFIFLLITTIPTSGAMMSHIGYYKPWYLGGSIIALIPAVLMTTIVNVDTPSGVIYGLEIVLGLGAGAYTQAAFAVIQAVVDPADAPNGLTLMLLAQLSGMTLGLSISGAVFVNIASNDLFALLPEYPQSQVRQILSGTSGQLLSSLSETLRDQALAIIVSAWHNIFICVCAAAAASLVCSVFMAHERCNVSAAAGGP
;
A
#
# COMPACT_ATOMS: atom_id res chain seq x y z
N MET A 1 -27.18 9.13 -20.78
CA MET A 1 -27.71 7.75 -20.58
C MET A 1 -28.66 7.72 -19.37
N SER A 2 -29.85 7.12 -19.51
CA SER A 2 -30.79 6.87 -18.39
C SER A 2 -30.16 5.96 -17.33
N ARG A 3 -30.45 6.19 -16.03
CA ARG A 3 -29.90 5.43 -14.88
C ARG A 3 -30.04 3.91 -15.06
N ARG A 4 -31.13 3.43 -15.67
CA ARG A 4 -31.34 2.01 -15.97
C ARG A 4 -30.31 1.42 -16.94
N ARG A 5 -29.89 2.16 -17.98
CA ARG A 5 -28.89 1.66 -18.94
C ARG A 5 -27.51 1.53 -18.32
N LYS A 6 -27.14 2.43 -17.39
CA LYS A 6 -25.87 2.34 -16.64
C LYS A 6 -25.80 1.12 -15.72
N LEU A 7 -26.92 0.76 -15.08
CA LEU A 7 -26.99 -0.41 -14.18
C LEU A 7 -26.90 -1.75 -14.92
N VAL A 8 -27.42 -1.81 -16.15
CA VAL A 8 -27.37 -3.02 -17.00
C VAL A 8 -26.02 -3.17 -17.71
N SER A 9 -25.27 -2.09 -17.88
CA SER A 9 -23.93 -2.12 -18.48
C SER A 9 -22.81 -2.48 -17.49
N PHE A 10 -23.12 -2.68 -16.22
CA PHE A 10 -22.15 -2.95 -15.16
C PHE A 10 -21.95 -4.46 -14.96
N ASP A 11 -20.69 -4.89 -14.83
CA ASP A 11 -20.34 -6.29 -14.56
C ASP A 11 -20.48 -6.61 -13.06
N TRP A 12 -21.72 -6.89 -12.67
CA TRP A 12 -22.09 -7.24 -11.29
C TRP A 12 -21.45 -8.54 -10.82
N VAL A 13 -21.37 -9.55 -11.69
CA VAL A 13 -20.84 -10.87 -11.34
C VAL A 13 -19.34 -10.76 -11.05
N GLY A 14 -18.59 -10.14 -11.95
CA GLY A 14 -17.18 -9.86 -11.76
C GLY A 14 -16.92 -9.04 -10.50
N THR A 15 -17.75 -8.02 -10.24
CA THR A 15 -17.63 -7.18 -9.05
C THR A 15 -17.84 -7.97 -7.74
N ILE A 16 -18.87 -8.81 -7.67
CA ILE A 16 -19.13 -9.62 -6.48
C ILE A 16 -17.99 -10.63 -6.26
N LEU A 17 -17.51 -11.27 -7.33
CA LEU A 17 -16.39 -12.20 -7.26
C LEU A 17 -15.11 -11.50 -6.79
N SER A 18 -14.76 -10.36 -7.36
CA SER A 18 -13.55 -9.62 -7.00
C SER A 18 -13.62 -9.08 -5.56
N VAL A 19 -14.75 -8.51 -5.15
CA VAL A 19 -14.97 -8.03 -3.77
C VAL A 19 -14.87 -9.19 -2.78
N GLY A 20 -15.51 -10.33 -3.08
CA GLY A 20 -15.42 -11.53 -2.26
C GLY A 20 -13.98 -12.06 -2.16
N ALA A 21 -13.25 -12.10 -3.28
CA ALA A 21 -11.87 -12.57 -3.33
C ALA A 21 -10.93 -11.69 -2.49
N PHE A 22 -11.01 -10.37 -2.62
CA PHE A 22 -10.25 -9.43 -1.79
C PHE A 22 -10.65 -9.49 -0.32
N THR A 23 -11.95 -9.50 -0.02
CA THR A 23 -12.45 -9.51 1.37
C THR A 23 -11.97 -10.77 2.10
N THR A 24 -12.13 -11.94 1.51
CA THR A 24 -11.68 -13.21 2.11
C THR A 24 -10.17 -13.28 2.25
N LEU A 25 -9.40 -12.75 1.28
CA LEU A 25 -7.94 -12.65 1.36
C LEU A 25 -7.50 -11.78 2.53
N VAL A 26 -8.06 -10.56 2.60
CA VAL A 26 -7.74 -9.57 3.64
C VAL A 26 -8.15 -10.10 5.02
N MET A 27 -9.29 -10.78 5.13
CA MET A 27 -9.69 -11.45 6.38
C MET A 27 -8.72 -12.57 6.77
N ALA A 28 -8.29 -13.42 5.82
CA ALA A 28 -7.32 -14.47 6.09
C ALA A 28 -6.01 -13.91 6.67
N ILE A 29 -5.50 -12.84 6.05
CA ILE A 29 -4.26 -12.16 6.45
C ILE A 29 -4.42 -11.51 7.83
N ASN A 30 -5.50 -10.76 8.05
CA ASN A 30 -5.68 -9.99 9.28
C ASN A 30 -6.08 -10.86 10.49
N PHE A 31 -6.82 -11.95 10.28
CA PHE A 31 -7.23 -12.87 11.35
C PHE A 31 -6.17 -13.92 11.67
N GLY A 32 -5.27 -14.21 10.73
CA GLY A 32 -4.16 -15.13 10.89
C GLY A 32 -3.22 -14.74 12.03
N GLY A 33 -3.09 -15.62 13.00
CA GLY A 33 -2.28 -15.46 14.21
C GLY A 33 -2.76 -14.39 15.20
N THR A 34 -3.89 -13.74 14.90
CA THR A 34 -4.53 -12.77 15.79
C THR A 34 -5.79 -13.35 16.44
N LEU A 35 -6.80 -13.63 15.63
CA LEU A 35 -8.07 -14.22 16.04
C LEU A 35 -8.03 -15.75 15.95
N TYR A 36 -7.39 -16.29 14.91
CA TYR A 36 -7.25 -17.71 14.69
C TYR A 36 -5.79 -18.07 14.41
N PRO A 37 -5.27 -19.21 14.93
CA PRO A 37 -3.94 -19.69 14.54
C PRO A 37 -3.81 -19.83 13.01
N TRP A 38 -2.62 -19.59 12.47
CA TRP A 38 -2.34 -19.74 11.04
C TRP A 38 -2.65 -21.14 10.51
N SER A 39 -2.45 -22.17 11.34
CA SER A 39 -2.75 -23.58 11.05
C SER A 39 -4.21 -23.97 11.26
N SER A 40 -5.08 -23.05 11.70
CA SER A 40 -6.48 -23.37 11.97
C SER A 40 -7.27 -23.58 10.68
N GLY A 41 -8.27 -24.46 10.74
CA GLY A 41 -9.18 -24.70 9.61
C GLY A 41 -9.88 -23.43 9.11
N HIS A 42 -10.16 -22.46 9.99
CA HIS A 42 -10.79 -21.18 9.63
C HIS A 42 -9.89 -20.33 8.72
N THR A 43 -8.63 -20.13 9.10
CA THR A 43 -7.66 -19.35 8.31
C THR A 43 -7.38 -20.02 6.97
N ILE A 44 -7.16 -21.34 6.97
CA ILE A 44 -6.92 -22.13 5.75
C ILE A 44 -8.14 -22.07 4.83
N ALA A 45 -9.36 -22.19 5.37
CA ALA A 45 -10.59 -22.08 4.59
C ALA A 45 -10.72 -20.71 3.92
N LEU A 46 -10.39 -19.60 4.60
CA LEU A 46 -10.42 -18.27 4.00
C LEU A 46 -9.43 -18.14 2.83
N PHE A 47 -8.22 -18.69 2.94
CA PHE A 47 -7.27 -18.71 1.81
C PHE A 47 -7.76 -19.56 0.65
N ILE A 48 -8.33 -20.75 0.92
CA ILE A 48 -8.89 -21.62 -0.13
C ILE A 48 -10.06 -20.93 -0.83
N VAL A 49 -10.99 -20.34 -0.08
CA VAL A 49 -12.13 -19.61 -0.64
C VAL A 49 -11.66 -18.42 -1.47
N SER A 50 -10.69 -17.65 -0.98
CA SER A 50 -10.11 -16.55 -1.73
C SER A 50 -9.46 -17.02 -3.04
N GLY A 51 -8.64 -18.07 -2.99
CA GLY A 51 -8.02 -18.67 -4.18
C GLY A 51 -9.05 -19.18 -5.18
N ALA A 52 -10.09 -19.87 -4.72
CA ALA A 52 -11.19 -20.32 -5.56
C ALA A 52 -11.93 -19.14 -6.21
N LEU A 53 -12.23 -18.08 -5.45
CA LEU A 53 -12.88 -16.87 -5.99
C LEU A 53 -12.00 -16.14 -7.01
N TRP A 54 -10.68 -16.07 -6.80
CA TRP A 54 -9.74 -15.53 -7.77
C TRP A 54 -9.69 -16.35 -9.07
N ILE A 55 -9.68 -17.68 -8.96
CA ILE A 55 -9.73 -18.57 -10.13
C ILE A 55 -11.05 -18.39 -10.87
N ILE A 56 -12.18 -18.42 -10.17
CA ILE A 56 -13.51 -18.23 -10.78
C ILE A 56 -13.61 -16.84 -11.41
N PHE A 57 -13.09 -15.81 -10.77
CA PHE A 57 -13.02 -14.45 -11.33
C PHE A 57 -12.17 -14.42 -12.61
N GLY A 58 -10.98 -15.02 -12.59
CA GLY A 58 -10.12 -15.09 -13.77
C GLY A 58 -10.78 -15.84 -14.94
N LEU A 59 -11.42 -16.98 -14.67
CA LEU A 59 -12.19 -17.73 -15.66
C LEU A 59 -13.38 -16.92 -16.18
N GLN A 60 -14.10 -16.23 -15.30
CA GLN A 60 -15.27 -15.43 -15.65
C GLN A 60 -14.89 -14.24 -16.54
N GLN A 61 -13.80 -13.54 -16.21
CA GLN A 61 -13.30 -12.41 -17.00
C GLN A 61 -12.64 -12.90 -18.31
N GLY A 62 -11.96 -14.05 -18.30
CA GLY A 62 -11.24 -14.61 -19.45
C GLY A 62 -12.13 -15.27 -20.50
N PHE A 63 -13.17 -16.00 -20.07
CA PHE A 63 -14.14 -16.66 -20.96
C PHE A 63 -15.42 -15.84 -21.17
N GLU A 64 -15.44 -14.59 -20.72
CA GLU A 64 -16.56 -13.66 -20.89
C GLU A 64 -17.90 -14.19 -20.32
N ILE A 65 -17.83 -15.01 -19.26
CA ILE A 65 -19.02 -15.63 -18.67
C ILE A 65 -19.84 -14.54 -17.96
N ALA A 66 -21.09 -14.35 -18.39
CA ALA A 66 -21.99 -13.33 -17.86
C ALA A 66 -21.42 -11.89 -17.88
N THR A 67 -20.44 -11.64 -18.76
CA THR A 67 -19.86 -10.31 -19.01
C THR A 67 -19.62 -10.14 -20.52
N SER A 68 -19.05 -9.02 -20.93
CA SER A 68 -18.60 -8.81 -22.32
C SER A 68 -17.33 -7.99 -22.32
N ILE A 69 -16.56 -8.03 -23.41
CA ILE A 69 -15.32 -7.24 -23.56
C ILE A 69 -15.52 -5.76 -23.18
N GLU A 70 -16.65 -5.17 -23.55
CA GLU A 70 -17.01 -3.77 -23.27
C GLU A 70 -17.45 -3.49 -21.83
N ARG A 71 -17.82 -4.52 -21.06
CA ARG A 71 -18.46 -4.38 -19.73
C ARG A 71 -17.62 -4.94 -18.59
N ARG A 72 -16.64 -5.79 -18.90
CA ARG A 72 -15.82 -6.48 -17.90
C ARG A 72 -15.04 -5.50 -17.05
N ILE A 73 -14.95 -5.77 -15.74
CA ILE A 73 -14.26 -4.88 -14.80
C ILE A 73 -12.73 -4.93 -14.93
N LEU A 74 -12.18 -6.06 -15.38
CA LEU A 74 -10.75 -6.24 -15.56
C LEU A 74 -10.41 -6.21 -17.06
N PRO A 75 -9.70 -5.19 -17.54
CA PRO A 75 -9.30 -5.11 -18.94
C PRO A 75 -8.13 -6.08 -19.22
N ILE A 76 -8.42 -7.38 -19.33
CA ILE A 76 -7.40 -8.45 -19.47
C ILE A 76 -6.48 -8.23 -20.67
N HIS A 77 -6.99 -7.67 -21.77
CA HIS A 77 -6.21 -7.39 -22.97
C HIS A 77 -5.00 -6.47 -22.69
N LEU A 78 -5.08 -5.57 -21.71
CA LEU A 78 -3.97 -4.71 -21.31
C LEU A 78 -2.86 -5.48 -20.59
N PHE A 79 -3.16 -6.62 -19.95
CA PHE A 79 -2.13 -7.48 -19.34
C PHE A 79 -1.27 -8.22 -20.37
N ALA A 80 -1.67 -8.26 -21.65
CA ALA A 80 -0.83 -8.76 -22.73
C ALA A 80 0.23 -7.74 -23.16
N GLN A 81 0.08 -6.47 -22.77
CA GLN A 81 1.00 -5.39 -23.12
C GLN A 81 2.01 -5.18 -21.98
N LYS A 82 3.28 -5.03 -22.36
CA LYS A 82 4.38 -4.87 -21.39
C LYS A 82 4.23 -3.62 -20.51
N GLU A 83 3.97 -2.45 -21.10
CA GLU A 83 3.95 -1.19 -20.34
C GLU A 83 2.79 -1.10 -19.34
N PRO A 84 1.53 -1.44 -19.67
CA PRO A 84 0.45 -1.50 -18.68
C PRO A 84 0.73 -2.41 -17.49
N VAL A 85 1.39 -3.56 -17.69
CA VAL A 85 1.77 -4.47 -16.60
C VAL A 85 2.83 -3.84 -15.68
N LEU A 86 3.86 -3.23 -16.26
CA LEU A 86 4.91 -2.54 -15.48
C LEU A 86 4.33 -1.35 -14.68
N LEU A 87 3.41 -0.60 -15.29
CA LEU A 87 2.69 0.49 -14.63
C LEU A 87 1.78 -0.03 -13.52
N PHE A 88 1.07 -1.14 -13.74
CA PHE A 88 0.22 -1.78 -12.73
C PHE A 88 1.03 -2.15 -11.49
N ILE A 89 2.14 -2.87 -11.66
CA ILE A 89 2.98 -3.30 -10.53
C ILE A 89 3.56 -2.08 -9.80
N SER A 90 4.06 -1.08 -10.53
CA SER A 90 4.63 0.13 -9.94
C SER A 90 3.59 0.97 -9.20
N CYS A 91 2.36 1.05 -9.72
CA CYS A 91 1.23 1.76 -9.10
C CYS A 91 0.75 1.04 -7.83
N ALA A 92 0.67 -0.30 -7.84
CA ALA A 92 0.39 -1.07 -6.64
C ALA A 92 1.50 -0.89 -5.58
N ALA A 93 2.76 -1.00 -6.00
CA ALA A 93 3.92 -0.84 -5.13
C ALA A 93 3.94 0.53 -4.43
N VAL A 94 3.77 1.64 -5.17
CA VAL A 94 3.75 2.98 -4.57
C VAL A 94 2.52 3.21 -3.69
N GLY A 95 1.39 2.57 -4.02
CA GLY A 95 0.21 2.51 -3.16
C GLY A 95 0.55 1.88 -1.80
N SER A 96 1.27 0.74 -1.80
CA SER A 96 1.76 0.13 -0.56
C SER A 96 2.74 1.04 0.18
N VAL A 97 3.77 1.57 -0.49
CA VAL A 97 4.76 2.48 0.12
C VAL A 97 4.07 3.64 0.83
N SER A 98 3.15 4.31 0.15
CA SER A 98 2.48 5.50 0.66
C SER A 98 1.57 5.16 1.83
N TYR A 99 0.69 4.17 1.70
CA TYR A 99 -0.30 3.87 2.74
C TYR A 99 0.28 3.20 3.98
N ILE A 100 1.31 2.36 3.83
CA ILE A 100 2.03 1.82 4.98
C ILE A 100 2.68 2.97 5.76
N SER A 101 3.33 3.91 5.06
CA SER A 101 3.98 5.07 5.69
C SER A 101 2.97 5.99 6.40
N VAL A 102 1.85 6.30 5.74
CA VAL A 102 0.77 7.11 6.31
C VAL A 102 0.20 6.50 7.58
N TYR A 103 0.08 5.17 7.63
CA TYR A 103 -0.49 4.49 8.78
C TYR A 103 0.51 4.29 9.92
N TYR A 104 1.73 3.82 9.62
CA TYR A 104 2.65 3.35 10.65
C TYR A 104 3.62 4.40 11.18
N ILE A 105 3.92 5.47 10.43
CA ILE A 105 4.76 6.56 10.97
C ILE A 105 4.07 7.27 12.15
N PRO A 106 2.77 7.65 12.08
CA PRO A 106 2.08 8.21 13.24
C PRO A 106 2.04 7.24 14.42
N ILE A 107 1.81 5.95 14.15
CA ILE A 107 1.77 4.90 15.18
C ILE A 107 3.11 4.82 15.93
N TYR A 108 4.23 4.93 15.21
CA TYR A 108 5.56 4.99 15.85
C TYR A 108 5.65 6.16 16.85
N PHE A 109 5.16 7.35 16.48
CA PHE A 109 5.18 8.50 17.39
C PHE A 109 4.21 8.35 18.57
N GLN A 110 3.05 7.72 18.35
CA GLN A 110 2.11 7.43 19.44
C GLN A 110 2.76 6.52 20.50
N PHE A 111 3.52 5.51 20.08
CA PHE A 111 4.24 4.63 21.00
C PHE A 111 5.45 5.31 21.65
N THR A 112 6.37 5.85 20.86
CA THR A 112 7.68 6.33 21.35
C THR A 112 7.65 7.71 22.00
N ARG A 113 6.63 8.53 21.70
CA ARG A 113 6.51 9.90 22.23
C ARG A 113 5.26 10.09 23.09
N GLY A 114 4.40 9.08 23.20
CA GLY A 114 3.11 9.20 23.89
C GLY A 114 2.20 10.25 23.24
N ASP A 115 2.42 10.56 21.95
CA ASP A 115 1.59 11.53 21.25
C ASP A 115 0.17 10.99 21.10
N ASN A 116 -0.82 11.86 21.22
CA ASN A 116 -2.18 11.51 20.84
C ASN A 116 -2.31 11.41 19.30
N ALA A 117 -3.46 10.92 18.83
CA ALA A 117 -3.74 10.77 17.41
C ALA A 117 -3.56 12.07 16.61
N ILE A 118 -3.93 13.22 17.18
CA ILE A 118 -3.79 14.52 16.50
C ILE A 118 -2.32 14.92 16.38
N ARG A 119 -1.53 14.85 17.46
CA ARG A 119 -0.11 15.22 17.44
C ARG A 119 0.70 14.33 16.52
N SER A 120 0.48 13.01 16.57
CA SER A 120 1.15 12.08 15.66
C SER A 120 0.79 12.31 14.19
N ALA A 121 -0.45 12.71 13.88
CA ALA A 121 -0.84 13.13 12.53
C ALA A 121 -0.17 14.45 12.11
N VAL A 122 -0.02 15.42 13.02
CA VAL A 122 0.73 16.66 12.76
C VAL A 122 2.20 16.36 12.44
N ARG A 123 2.79 15.35 13.10
CA ARG A 123 4.17 14.92 12.84
C ARG A 123 4.38 14.31 11.46
N LEU A 124 3.33 13.75 10.85
CA LEU A 124 3.34 13.20 9.49
C LEU A 124 3.23 14.28 8.40
N LEU A 125 2.94 15.53 8.76
CA LEU A 125 2.78 16.61 7.78
C LEU A 125 3.97 16.79 6.82
N PRO A 126 5.25 16.64 7.21
CA PRO A 126 6.36 16.71 6.27
C PRO A 126 6.20 15.69 5.13
N PHE A 127 5.92 14.43 5.45
CA PHE A 127 5.66 13.41 4.43
C PHE A 127 4.51 13.80 3.50
N ILE A 128 3.34 14.16 4.06
CA ILE A 128 2.13 14.48 3.28
C ILE A 128 2.35 15.72 2.40
N PHE A 129 2.97 16.77 2.94
CA PHE A 129 3.22 18.01 2.23
C PHE A 129 4.15 17.76 1.03
N LEU A 130 5.25 17.03 1.23
CA LEU A 130 6.18 16.71 0.16
C LEU A 130 5.54 15.76 -0.86
N LEU A 131 4.77 14.77 -0.43
CA LEU A 131 4.05 13.87 -1.32
C LEU A 131 3.09 14.65 -2.24
N ILE A 132 2.22 15.49 -1.66
CA ILE A 132 1.20 16.25 -2.41
C ILE A 132 1.82 17.30 -3.32
N THR A 133 2.91 17.97 -2.90
CA THR A 133 3.58 18.99 -3.74
C THR A 133 4.44 18.37 -4.84
N THR A 134 4.97 17.16 -4.63
CA THR A 134 5.77 16.45 -5.65
C THR A 134 4.90 15.91 -6.79
N ILE A 135 3.67 15.49 -6.51
CA ILE A 135 2.75 14.95 -7.51
C ILE A 135 2.51 15.91 -8.71
N PRO A 136 2.06 17.17 -8.52
CA PRO A 136 1.82 18.08 -9.63
C PRO A 136 3.13 18.55 -10.27
N THR A 137 4.21 18.68 -9.50
CA THR A 137 5.52 19.10 -10.04
C THR A 137 6.12 18.02 -10.93
N SER A 138 6.08 16.75 -10.52
CA SER A 138 6.50 15.63 -11.37
C SER A 138 5.61 15.48 -12.59
N GLY A 139 4.28 15.63 -12.47
CA GLY A 139 3.36 15.59 -13.60
C GLY A 139 3.61 16.70 -14.63
N ALA A 140 3.81 17.94 -14.16
CA ALA A 140 4.12 19.08 -15.03
C ALA A 140 5.47 18.91 -15.72
N MET A 141 6.52 18.58 -14.96
CA MET A 141 7.85 18.36 -15.53
C MET A 141 7.88 17.16 -16.47
N MET A 142 7.16 16.08 -16.17
CA MET A 142 7.01 14.94 -17.07
C MET A 142 6.33 15.32 -18.38
N SER A 143 5.31 16.17 -18.32
CA SER A 143 4.63 16.70 -19.52
C SER A 143 5.55 17.57 -20.38
N HIS A 144 6.45 18.34 -19.76
CA HIS A 144 7.44 19.17 -20.48
C HIS A 144 8.62 18.35 -21.04
N ILE A 145 9.17 17.43 -20.26
CA ILE A 145 10.35 16.63 -20.61
C ILE A 145 9.96 15.50 -21.57
N GLY A 146 8.74 14.98 -21.46
CA GLY A 146 8.19 13.90 -22.29
C GLY A 146 8.62 12.49 -21.88
N TYR A 147 9.49 12.30 -20.88
CA TYR A 147 9.93 10.97 -20.44
C TYR A 147 9.37 10.62 -19.07
N TYR A 148 8.69 9.48 -18.94
CA TYR A 148 8.15 9.01 -17.66
C TYR A 148 9.12 8.12 -16.88
N LYS A 149 9.92 7.29 -17.57
CA LYS A 149 10.88 6.35 -16.94
C LYS A 149 11.77 6.97 -15.84
N PRO A 150 12.38 8.17 -16.02
CA PRO A 150 13.22 8.76 -14.97
C PRO A 150 12.47 9.06 -13.67
N TRP A 151 11.17 9.35 -13.74
CA TRP A 151 10.34 9.64 -12.56
C TRP A 151 10.06 8.39 -11.74
N TYR A 152 9.79 7.26 -12.41
CA TYR A 152 9.65 5.97 -11.74
C TYR A 152 10.97 5.47 -11.18
N LEU A 153 12.04 5.54 -11.97
CA LEU A 153 13.37 5.09 -11.55
C LEU A 153 13.90 5.93 -10.39
N GLY A 154 13.97 7.25 -10.57
CA GLY A 154 14.45 8.18 -9.56
C GLY A 154 13.55 8.20 -8.33
N GLY A 155 12.23 8.26 -8.52
CA GLY A 155 11.25 8.22 -7.42
C GLY A 155 11.36 6.95 -6.60
N SER A 156 11.50 5.78 -7.23
CA SER A 156 11.64 4.50 -6.53
C SER A 156 12.97 4.42 -5.75
N ILE A 157 14.08 4.92 -6.30
CA ILE A 157 15.36 5.00 -5.58
C ILE A 157 15.24 5.93 -4.37
N ILE A 158 14.70 7.13 -4.57
CA ILE A 158 14.52 8.13 -3.52
C ILE A 158 13.58 7.61 -2.43
N ALA A 159 12.56 6.80 -2.77
CA ALA A 159 11.68 6.18 -1.78
C ALA A 159 12.33 4.99 -1.06
N LEU A 160 13.18 4.21 -1.76
CA LEU A 160 13.85 3.04 -1.19
C LEU A 160 14.87 3.41 -0.13
N ILE A 161 15.65 4.49 -0.32
CA ILE A 161 16.67 4.95 0.63
C ILE A 161 16.10 5.17 2.05
N PRO A 162 15.10 6.04 2.26
CA PRO A 162 14.52 6.27 3.58
C PRO A 162 13.79 5.04 4.10
N ALA A 163 13.19 4.21 3.24
CA ALA A 163 12.60 2.95 3.67
C ALA A 163 13.64 2.03 4.33
N VAL A 164 14.82 1.86 3.70
CA VAL A 164 15.92 1.06 4.25
C VAL A 164 16.49 1.70 5.52
N LEU A 165 16.69 3.02 5.52
CA LEU A 165 17.15 3.73 6.72
C LEU A 165 16.16 3.58 7.88
N MET A 166 14.85 3.65 7.65
CA MET A 166 13.85 3.42 8.69
C MET A 166 13.93 2.01 9.29
N THR A 167 14.39 1.00 8.56
CA THR A 167 14.60 -0.35 9.12
C THR A 167 15.88 -0.49 9.97
N THR A 168 16.83 0.44 9.85
CA THR A 168 18.20 0.27 10.41
C THR A 168 18.55 1.28 11.48
N ILE A 169 18.18 2.55 11.31
CA ILE A 169 18.62 3.64 12.20
C ILE A 169 17.54 4.13 13.16
N VAL A 170 16.26 3.84 12.89
CA VAL A 170 15.17 4.26 13.77
C VAL A 170 15.13 3.34 14.98
N ASN A 171 15.05 3.92 16.16
CA ASN A 171 15.01 3.27 17.47
C ASN A 171 14.16 4.15 18.39
N VAL A 172 13.73 3.63 19.55
CA VAL A 172 12.87 4.35 20.51
C VAL A 172 13.34 5.79 20.79
N ASP A 173 14.65 6.00 20.92
CA ASP A 173 15.25 7.30 21.27
C ASP A 173 15.62 8.17 20.06
N THR A 174 15.25 7.77 18.84
CA THR A 174 15.66 8.49 17.62
C THR A 174 15.09 9.92 17.63
N PRO A 175 15.95 10.95 17.47
CA PRO A 175 15.49 12.33 17.45
C PRO A 175 14.43 12.54 16.37
N SER A 176 13.35 13.25 16.68
CA SER A 176 12.24 13.46 15.73
C SER A 176 12.69 14.12 14.42
N GLY A 177 13.72 14.97 14.47
CA GLY A 177 14.28 15.60 13.27
C GLY A 177 14.87 14.62 12.25
N VAL A 178 15.43 13.49 12.70
CA VAL A 178 15.92 12.43 11.80
C VAL A 178 14.74 11.81 11.06
N ILE A 179 13.65 11.51 11.77
CA ILE A 179 12.44 10.91 11.20
C ILE A 179 11.79 11.87 10.19
N TYR A 180 11.68 13.16 10.52
CA TYR A 180 11.18 14.17 9.58
C TYR A 180 12.04 14.28 8.32
N GLY A 181 13.37 14.15 8.45
CA GLY A 181 14.27 14.10 7.29
C GLY A 181 13.97 12.89 6.39
N LEU A 182 13.78 11.72 6.98
CA LEU A 182 13.41 10.50 6.24
C LEU A 182 12.02 10.61 5.60
N GLU A 183 11.05 11.20 6.30
CA GLU A 183 9.70 11.48 5.79
C GLU A 183 9.71 12.40 4.57
N ILE A 184 10.50 13.47 4.60
CA ILE A 184 10.65 14.41 3.49
C ILE A 184 11.18 13.67 2.26
N VAL A 185 12.25 12.89 2.41
CA VAL A 185 12.85 12.12 1.30
C VAL A 185 11.87 11.07 0.79
N LEU A 186 11.17 10.37 1.68
CA LEU A 186 10.19 9.35 1.30
C LEU A 186 8.99 9.95 0.58
N GLY A 187 8.49 11.10 1.03
CA GLY A 187 7.40 11.86 0.40
C GLY A 187 7.77 12.37 -0.99
N LEU A 188 9.00 12.90 -1.16
CA LEU A 188 9.55 13.27 -2.47
C LEU A 188 9.61 12.05 -3.41
N GLY A 189 10.18 10.94 -2.93
CA GLY A 189 10.35 9.72 -3.73
C GLY A 189 9.03 9.13 -4.18
N ALA A 190 8.13 8.84 -3.24
CA ALA A 190 6.81 8.30 -3.55
C ALA A 190 5.98 9.29 -4.39
N GLY A 191 6.04 10.58 -4.08
CA GLY A 191 5.26 11.62 -4.76
C GLY A 191 5.63 11.78 -6.24
N ALA A 192 6.89 11.51 -6.59
CA ALA A 192 7.38 11.58 -7.97
C ALA A 192 6.59 10.67 -8.94
N TYR A 193 6.02 9.56 -8.47
CA TYR A 193 5.36 8.58 -9.34
C TYR A 193 4.03 8.01 -8.83
N THR A 194 3.54 8.43 -7.66
CA THR A 194 2.24 7.97 -7.11
C THR A 194 1.07 8.16 -8.07
N GLN A 195 0.96 9.36 -8.67
CA GLN A 195 -0.13 9.69 -9.60
C GLN A 195 0.29 9.65 -11.08
N ALA A 196 1.58 9.43 -11.37
CA ALA A 196 2.09 9.37 -12.73
C ALA A 196 1.40 8.27 -13.56
N ALA A 197 1.05 7.15 -12.93
CA ALA A 197 0.51 5.99 -13.61
C ALA A 197 -0.79 6.28 -14.36
N PHE A 198 -1.64 7.16 -13.82
CA PHE A 198 -2.91 7.56 -14.45
C PHE A 198 -2.70 8.42 -15.71
N ALA A 199 -1.65 9.25 -15.72
CA ALA A 199 -1.35 10.07 -16.89
C ALA A 199 -0.61 9.25 -17.96
N VAL A 200 0.36 8.44 -17.53
CA VAL A 200 1.19 7.62 -18.44
C VAL A 200 0.36 6.53 -19.10
N ILE A 201 -0.55 5.86 -18.37
CA ILE A 201 -1.35 4.77 -18.96
C ILE A 201 -2.14 5.24 -20.16
N GLN A 202 -2.73 6.44 -20.11
CA GLN A 202 -3.51 7.03 -21.20
C GLN A 202 -2.67 7.35 -22.44
N ALA A 203 -1.36 7.51 -22.27
CA ALA A 203 -0.44 7.88 -23.33
C ALA A 203 0.33 6.67 -23.92
N VAL A 204 0.28 5.50 -23.27
CA VAL A 204 0.90 4.25 -23.78
C VAL A 204 -0.09 3.24 -24.34
N VAL A 205 -1.39 3.40 -24.06
CA VAL A 205 -2.46 2.57 -24.62
C VAL A 205 -3.16 3.28 -25.78
N ASP A 206 -3.88 2.53 -26.61
CA ASP A 206 -4.72 3.11 -27.65
C ASP A 206 -5.76 4.07 -27.04
N PRO A 207 -6.08 5.21 -27.68
CA PRO A 207 -7.03 6.19 -27.14
C PRO A 207 -8.41 5.60 -26.80
N ALA A 208 -8.83 4.55 -27.51
CA ALA A 208 -10.07 3.82 -27.23
C ALA A 208 -10.02 3.06 -25.89
N ASP A 209 -8.84 2.65 -25.44
CA ASP A 209 -8.60 1.89 -24.21
C ASP A 209 -8.13 2.76 -23.03
N ALA A 210 -7.99 4.08 -23.22
CA ALA A 210 -7.63 4.99 -22.12
C ALA A 210 -8.53 4.83 -20.87
N PRO A 211 -9.87 4.69 -20.98
CA PRO A 211 -10.73 4.43 -19.80
C PRO A 211 -10.44 3.08 -19.12
N ASN A 212 -10.12 2.05 -19.90
CA ASN A 212 -9.73 0.73 -19.40
C ASN A 212 -8.40 0.83 -18.66
N GLY A 213 -7.42 1.55 -19.21
CA GLY A 213 -6.14 1.83 -18.59
C GLY A 213 -6.27 2.54 -17.24
N LEU A 214 -7.14 3.55 -17.15
CA LEU A 214 -7.41 4.24 -15.88
C LEU A 214 -8.02 3.31 -14.83
N THR A 215 -8.96 2.46 -15.23
CA THR A 215 -9.57 1.45 -14.34
C THR A 215 -8.52 0.47 -13.83
N LEU A 216 -7.61 0.05 -14.71
CA LEU A 216 -6.49 -0.82 -14.36
C LEU A 216 -5.56 -0.18 -13.31
N MET A 217 -5.22 1.11 -13.47
CA MET A 217 -4.39 1.84 -12.49
C MET A 217 -5.10 2.04 -11.16
N LEU A 218 -6.40 2.33 -11.17
CA LEU A 218 -7.19 2.43 -9.94
C LEU A 218 -7.22 1.09 -9.18
N LEU A 219 -7.44 -0.01 -9.90
CA LEU A 219 -7.38 -1.35 -9.31
C LEU A 219 -5.99 -1.64 -8.71
N ALA A 220 -4.92 -1.29 -9.44
CA ALA A 220 -3.55 -1.45 -8.97
C ALA A 220 -3.32 -0.69 -7.66
N GLN A 221 -3.67 0.59 -7.64
CA GLN A 221 -3.50 1.46 -6.49
C GLN A 221 -4.27 0.91 -5.27
N LEU A 222 -5.58 0.62 -5.43
CA LEU A 222 -6.42 0.10 -4.35
C LEU A 222 -5.92 -1.24 -3.81
N SER A 223 -5.46 -2.13 -4.70
CA SER A 223 -4.90 -3.43 -4.33
C SER A 223 -3.61 -3.25 -3.53
N GLY A 224 -2.70 -2.39 -4.00
CA GLY A 224 -1.45 -2.08 -3.33
C GLY A 224 -1.65 -1.48 -1.94
N MET A 225 -2.57 -0.52 -1.81
CA MET A 225 -2.92 0.10 -0.53
C MET A 225 -3.49 -0.93 0.45
N THR A 226 -4.45 -1.74 -0.02
CA THR A 226 -5.17 -2.70 0.83
C THR A 226 -4.29 -3.88 1.25
N LEU A 227 -3.61 -4.52 0.29
CA LEU A 227 -2.75 -5.68 0.56
C LEU A 227 -1.49 -5.28 1.30
N GLY A 228 -0.85 -4.16 0.91
CA GLY A 228 0.34 -3.65 1.59
C GLY A 228 0.07 -3.36 3.07
N LEU A 229 -1.04 -2.69 3.38
CA LEU A 229 -1.44 -2.41 4.77
C LEU A 229 -1.81 -3.68 5.53
N SER A 230 -2.56 -4.60 4.92
CA SER A 230 -2.98 -5.85 5.58
C SER A 230 -1.79 -6.75 5.90
N ILE A 231 -0.86 -6.93 4.97
CA ILE A 231 0.36 -7.72 5.17
C ILE A 231 1.22 -7.09 6.27
N SER A 232 1.46 -5.78 6.19
CA SER A 232 2.25 -5.06 7.18
C SER A 232 1.63 -5.13 8.58
N GLY A 233 0.30 -5.02 8.67
CA GLY A 233 -0.42 -5.16 9.93
C GLY A 233 -0.38 -6.55 10.51
N ALA A 234 -0.53 -7.58 9.67
CA ALA A 234 -0.36 -8.96 10.11
C ALA A 234 1.06 -9.20 10.65
N VAL A 235 2.09 -8.72 9.94
CA VAL A 235 3.50 -8.80 10.38
C VAL A 235 3.69 -8.10 11.72
N PHE A 236 3.28 -6.84 11.83
CA PHE A 236 3.41 -6.04 13.05
C PHE A 236 2.75 -6.70 14.25
N VAL A 237 1.47 -7.08 14.12
CA VAL A 237 0.70 -7.62 15.24
C VAL A 237 1.22 -8.98 15.65
N ASN A 238 1.56 -9.87 14.70
CA ASN A 238 2.05 -11.20 15.02
C ASN A 238 3.41 -11.15 15.73
N ILE A 239 4.36 -10.36 15.21
CA ILE A 239 5.69 -10.23 15.81
C ILE A 239 5.58 -9.57 17.19
N ALA A 240 4.95 -8.39 17.27
CA ALA A 240 4.88 -7.66 18.53
C ALA A 240 4.08 -8.41 19.60
N SER A 241 2.99 -9.10 19.25
CA SER A 241 2.21 -9.85 20.23
C SER A 241 3.00 -11.01 20.83
N ASN A 242 3.74 -11.78 20.00
CA ASN A 242 4.49 -12.94 20.48
C ASN A 242 5.54 -12.54 21.52
N ASP A 243 6.30 -11.49 21.22
CA ASP A 243 7.36 -11.00 22.09
C ASP A 243 6.79 -10.30 23.34
N LEU A 244 5.69 -9.54 23.20
CA LEU A 244 5.01 -8.92 24.34
C LEU A 244 4.37 -9.95 25.27
N PHE A 245 3.82 -11.06 24.77
CA PHE A 245 3.29 -12.13 25.63
C PHE A 245 4.39 -12.80 26.45
N ALA A 246 5.60 -12.93 25.89
CA ALA A 246 6.74 -13.44 26.63
C ALA A 246 7.23 -12.46 27.71
N LEU A 247 7.16 -11.16 27.44
CA LEU A 247 7.54 -10.11 28.38
C LEU A 247 6.50 -9.90 29.50
N LEU A 248 5.21 -10.04 29.18
CA LEU A 248 4.08 -9.76 30.07
C LEU A 248 3.22 -11.01 30.31
N PRO A 249 3.78 -12.13 30.82
CA PRO A 249 3.06 -13.40 30.96
C PRO A 249 1.91 -13.33 31.98
N GLU A 250 1.95 -12.36 32.89
CA GLU A 250 0.94 -12.15 33.93
C GLU A 250 -0.33 -11.45 33.43
N TYR A 251 -0.27 -10.83 32.24
CA TYR A 251 -1.40 -10.08 31.67
C TYR A 251 -2.20 -10.94 30.68
N PRO A 252 -3.54 -10.80 30.64
CA PRO A 252 -4.36 -11.45 29.63
C PRO A 252 -3.91 -11.06 28.22
N GLN A 253 -3.77 -12.03 27.32
CA GLN A 253 -3.35 -11.77 25.94
C GLN A 253 -4.23 -10.74 25.21
N SER A 254 -5.52 -10.69 25.55
CA SER A 254 -6.45 -9.68 25.01
C SER A 254 -6.05 -8.24 25.40
N GLN A 255 -5.58 -8.04 26.63
CA GLN A 255 -5.08 -6.74 27.10
C GLN A 255 -3.72 -6.39 26.48
N VAL A 256 -2.82 -7.37 26.35
CA VAL A 256 -1.52 -7.16 25.71
C VAL A 256 -1.69 -6.79 24.22
N ARG A 257 -2.61 -7.45 23.50
CA ARG A 257 -2.94 -7.09 22.11
C ARG A 257 -3.52 -5.68 21.97
N GLN A 258 -4.23 -5.19 22.99
CA GLN A 258 -4.72 -3.82 22.99
C GLN A 258 -3.57 -2.80 23.00
N ILE A 259 -2.39 -3.12 23.58
CA ILE A 259 -1.22 -2.22 23.50
C ILE A 259 -0.94 -1.85 22.03
N LEU A 260 -1.03 -2.82 21.12
CA LEU A 260 -0.66 -2.66 19.71
C LEU A 260 -1.64 -1.80 18.89
N SER A 261 -2.84 -1.49 19.39
CA SER A 261 -3.79 -0.65 18.67
C SER A 261 -3.52 0.86 18.83
N GLY A 262 -2.49 1.26 19.59
CA GLY A 262 -2.14 2.68 19.81
C GLY A 262 -3.12 3.45 20.71
N THR A 263 -4.31 2.90 20.95
CA THR A 263 -5.37 3.46 21.81
C THR A 263 -5.19 3.14 23.29
N SER A 264 -4.23 2.29 23.64
CA SER A 264 -4.13 1.65 24.96
C SER A 264 -2.97 2.17 25.76
N GLY A 265 -2.81 3.50 25.76
CA GLY A 265 -1.84 4.17 26.62
C GLY A 265 -1.98 3.81 28.11
N GLN A 266 -3.12 3.25 28.55
CA GLN A 266 -3.35 2.89 29.97
C GLN A 266 -2.50 1.71 30.45
N LEU A 267 -2.44 0.60 29.70
CA LEU A 267 -1.65 -0.56 30.13
C LEU A 267 -0.16 -0.25 30.05
N LEU A 268 0.30 0.28 28.92
CA LEU A 268 1.71 0.62 28.71
C LEU A 268 2.22 1.68 29.71
N SER A 269 1.37 2.63 30.13
CA SER A 269 1.73 3.61 31.17
C SER A 269 1.65 3.08 32.60
N SER A 270 0.92 1.99 32.82
CA SER A 270 0.83 1.34 34.13
C SER A 270 1.99 0.38 34.42
N LEU A 271 2.76 -0.02 33.40
CA LEU A 271 3.94 -0.86 33.56
C LEU A 271 5.06 -0.13 34.30
N SER A 272 5.94 -0.89 34.96
CA SER A 272 7.19 -0.33 35.47
C SER A 272 8.02 0.26 34.33
N GLU A 273 8.87 1.24 34.65
CA GLU A 273 9.74 1.90 33.66
C GLU A 273 10.56 0.89 32.84
N THR A 274 11.14 -0.12 33.51
CA THR A 274 11.92 -1.19 32.85
C THR A 274 11.10 -2.04 31.88
N LEU A 275 9.88 -2.45 32.26
CA LEU A 275 9.01 -3.25 31.41
C LEU A 275 8.45 -2.42 30.25
N ARG A 276 8.15 -1.15 30.49
CA ARG A 276 7.69 -0.22 29.47
C ARG A 276 8.76 -0.01 28.39
N ASP A 277 10.01 0.18 28.78
CA ASP A 277 11.11 0.40 27.83
C ASP A 277 11.37 -0.86 26.98
N GLN A 278 11.31 -2.04 27.59
CA GLN A 278 11.40 -3.32 26.87
C GLN A 278 10.21 -3.53 25.92
N ALA A 279 9.00 -3.20 26.35
CA ALA A 279 7.81 -3.28 25.50
C ALA A 279 7.89 -2.32 24.30
N LEU A 280 8.39 -1.09 24.52
CA LEU A 280 8.62 -0.13 23.45
C LEU A 280 9.68 -0.62 22.46
N ALA A 281 10.77 -1.23 22.95
CA ALA A 281 11.80 -1.81 22.09
C ALA A 281 11.23 -2.93 21.20
N ILE A 282 10.37 -3.81 21.76
CA ILE A 282 9.66 -4.85 21.01
C ILE A 282 8.76 -4.23 19.93
N ILE A 283 7.98 -3.21 20.28
CA ILE A 283 7.07 -2.54 19.33
C ILE A 283 7.86 -1.88 18.20
N VAL A 284 8.97 -1.20 18.50
CA VAL A 284 9.83 -0.58 17.48
C VAL A 284 10.51 -1.63 16.60
N SER A 285 10.96 -2.76 17.17
CA SER A 285 11.49 -3.89 16.40
C SER A 285 10.44 -4.48 15.43
N ALA A 286 9.20 -4.69 15.91
CA ALA A 286 8.10 -5.10 15.04
C ALA A 286 7.79 -4.05 13.96
N TRP A 287 7.93 -2.76 14.28
CA TRP A 287 7.76 -1.66 13.34
C TRP A 287 8.84 -1.65 12.25
N HIS A 288 10.08 -2.04 12.53
CA HIS A 288 11.10 -2.22 11.48
C HIS A 288 10.67 -3.21 10.41
N ASN A 289 10.02 -4.31 10.81
CA ASN A 289 9.55 -5.33 9.88
C ASN A 289 8.47 -4.82 8.94
N ILE A 290 7.68 -3.83 9.35
CA ILE A 290 6.75 -3.13 8.45
C ILE A 290 7.50 -2.38 7.34
N PHE A 291 8.60 -1.72 7.69
CA PHE A 291 9.40 -0.98 6.72
C PHE A 291 10.18 -1.88 5.76
N ILE A 292 10.38 -3.16 6.09
CA ILE A 292 10.83 -4.18 5.12
C ILE A 292 9.78 -4.35 4.01
N CYS A 293 8.48 -4.32 4.32
CA CYS A 293 7.42 -4.34 3.30
C CYS A 293 7.46 -3.10 2.41
N VAL A 294 7.75 -1.93 2.98
CA VAL A 294 7.97 -0.68 2.21
C VAL A 294 9.18 -0.81 1.29
N CYS A 295 10.29 -1.37 1.80
CA CYS A 295 11.49 -1.64 1.00
C CYS A 295 11.19 -2.58 -0.17
N ALA A 296 10.47 -3.69 0.09
CA ALA A 296 10.11 -4.65 -0.93
C ALA A 296 9.22 -4.01 -2.03
N ALA A 297 8.25 -3.19 -1.64
CA ALA A 297 7.41 -2.47 -2.58
C ALA A 297 8.21 -1.44 -3.40
N ALA A 298 9.04 -0.60 -2.76
CA ALA A 298 9.89 0.35 -3.46
C ALA A 298 10.88 -0.35 -4.41
N ALA A 299 11.47 -1.48 -3.99
CA ALA A 299 12.34 -2.30 -4.82
C ALA A 299 11.60 -2.95 -6.00
N ALA A 300 10.37 -3.42 -5.81
CA ALA A 300 9.55 -3.95 -6.91
C ALA A 300 9.28 -2.87 -7.97
N SER A 301 8.91 -1.66 -7.54
CA SER A 301 8.76 -0.51 -8.43
C SER A 301 10.07 -0.15 -9.15
N LEU A 302 11.19 -0.17 -8.42
CA LEU A 302 12.51 0.08 -8.98
C LEU A 302 12.84 -0.94 -10.09
N VAL A 303 12.66 -2.23 -9.82
CA VAL A 303 12.89 -3.30 -10.82
C VAL A 303 11.98 -3.08 -12.04
N CYS A 304 10.69 -2.83 -11.85
CA CYS A 304 9.76 -2.57 -12.95
C CYS A 304 10.18 -1.33 -13.78
N SER A 305 10.62 -0.27 -13.11
CA SER A 305 11.02 0.98 -13.77
C SER A 305 12.25 0.83 -14.67
N VAL A 306 13.16 -0.11 -14.37
CA VAL A 306 14.31 -0.43 -15.23
C VAL A 306 13.84 -0.96 -16.59
N PHE A 307 12.77 -1.76 -16.59
CA PHE A 307 12.22 -2.37 -17.81
C PHE A 307 11.25 -1.48 -18.57
N MET A 308 10.81 -0.35 -18.01
CA MET A 308 9.95 0.60 -18.72
C MET A 308 10.64 1.17 -19.97
N ALA A 309 9.86 1.40 -21.02
CA ALA A 309 10.32 2.03 -22.25
C ALA A 309 10.89 3.44 -21.97
N HIS A 310 11.93 3.80 -22.72
CA HIS A 310 12.54 5.13 -22.66
C HIS A 310 12.08 5.98 -23.85
N GLU A 311 10.76 6.06 -24.03
CA GLU A 311 10.15 6.75 -25.17
C GLU A 311 9.50 8.05 -24.72
N ARG A 312 9.41 9.01 -25.66
CA ARG A 312 8.70 10.26 -25.40
C ARG A 312 7.20 9.98 -25.39
N CYS A 313 6.58 10.18 -24.24
CA CYS A 313 5.17 10.04 -24.02
C CYS A 313 4.55 11.44 -23.95
N ASN A 314 3.56 11.72 -24.80
CA ASN A 314 2.95 13.05 -24.86
C ASN A 314 1.88 13.21 -23.78
N VAL A 315 2.32 13.32 -22.52
CA VAL A 315 1.45 13.38 -21.33
C VAL A 315 0.53 14.62 -21.35
N SER A 316 0.91 15.67 -22.10
CA SER A 316 0.09 16.87 -22.32
C SER A 316 -1.27 16.58 -22.98
N ALA A 317 -1.39 15.53 -23.79
CA ALA A 317 -2.67 15.17 -24.42
C ALA A 317 -3.63 14.45 -23.46
N ALA A 318 -3.10 13.83 -22.39
CA ALA A 318 -3.86 13.08 -21.39
C ALA A 318 -4.30 13.94 -20.18
N ALA A 319 -3.70 15.12 -19.99
CA ALA A 319 -3.91 15.96 -18.82
C ALA A 319 -5.13 16.90 -18.91
N GLY A 320 -5.86 16.94 -20.02
CA GLY A 320 -7.13 17.67 -20.12
C GLY A 320 -7.07 19.11 -19.58
N GLY A 321 -6.13 19.91 -20.08
CA GLY A 321 -6.15 21.38 -19.97
C GLY A 321 -6.39 21.97 -21.37
N PRO A 322 -7.09 23.11 -21.47
CA PRO A 322 -7.88 23.53 -22.65
C PRO A 322 -7.14 23.55 -23.99
#